data_AF-A0A8D8CAM6-F1
#
_entry.id   AF-A0A8D8CAM6-F1
#
_cell.length_a   1.000
_cell.length_b   1.000
_cell.length_c   1.000
_cell.angle_alpha   90.00
_cell.angle_beta   90.00
_cell.angle_gamma   90.00
#
_symmetry.space_group_name_H-M   'P 1'
#
loop_
_entity.id
_entity.type
_entity.pdbx_description
1 polymer ?
#
loop_
_entity_poly.entity_id
_entity_poly.type
_entity_poly.pdbx_seq_one_letter_code
_entity_poly.pdbx_strand_id
1 'polypeptide(L)'
;MFEDADNFADFFRGGLPYYLLITLPILILCSSNPVLAASEFGVQRMAQFDVHGTPYGCRASALNLEAKSLYTWQTSRHCIVARFQDMTIDQFREIRAKAGGLVIRLPEDTAQLSLEEKQHIHLLEQAMMAQEISIPVYFSRNPKLDEIINDITKTTTVSAQQKSSQQRESAISEILGSISANGYQIVVSGTSHNPNKQSKIPIIQGELTPSGAGKLKTDGDSKLPLIILTAHLDTFGLVNGPLPNGDVAALLTLVELFSKLHASIPKYRLMFLIS
;
A
#
# COMPACT_ATOMS: atom_id res chain seq x y z
N MET A 1 -27.61 23.91 -38.00
CA MET A 1 -27.93 22.55 -37.51
C MET A 1 -28.07 21.53 -38.63
N PHE A 2 -28.54 21.88 -39.84
CA PHE A 2 -28.49 20.99 -41.01
C PHE A 2 -27.18 21.09 -41.82
N GLU A 3 -26.50 22.25 -41.79
CA GLU A 3 -25.24 22.49 -42.51
C GLU A 3 -24.05 21.64 -42.01
N ASP A 4 -24.02 21.32 -40.72
CA ASP A 4 -22.99 20.47 -40.12
C ASP A 4 -23.17 18.99 -40.49
N ALA A 5 -24.40 18.56 -40.77
CA ALA A 5 -24.73 17.19 -41.15
C ALA A 5 -24.34 16.90 -42.61
N ASP A 6 -24.48 17.89 -43.50
CA ASP A 6 -24.06 17.77 -44.90
C ASP A 6 -22.52 17.73 -45.02
N ASN A 7 -21.81 18.54 -44.23
CA ASN A 7 -20.34 18.48 -44.14
C ASN A 7 -19.84 17.12 -43.59
N PHE A 8 -20.54 16.57 -42.59
CA PHE A 8 -20.21 15.25 -42.06
C PHE A 8 -20.49 14.14 -43.09
N ALA A 9 -21.61 14.21 -43.82
CA ALA A 9 -21.94 13.26 -44.88
C ALA A 9 -20.95 13.31 -46.05
N ASP A 10 -20.46 14.50 -46.43
CA ASP A 10 -19.41 14.65 -47.45
C ASP A 10 -18.06 14.10 -46.99
N PHE A 11 -17.77 14.12 -45.68
CA PHE A 11 -16.59 13.47 -45.10
C PHE A 11 -16.63 11.93 -45.24
N PHE A 12 -17.81 11.32 -45.14
CA PHE A 12 -18.02 9.88 -45.38
C PHE A 12 -18.14 9.52 -46.88
N ARG A 13 -18.49 10.48 -47.74
CA ARG A 13 -18.44 10.31 -49.22
C ARG A 13 -17.03 10.48 -49.78
N GLY A 14 -16.19 11.29 -49.15
CA GLY A 14 -14.77 11.39 -49.45
C GLY A 14 -14.06 10.06 -49.18
N GLY A 15 -12.85 9.86 -49.72
CA GLY A 15 -12.10 8.59 -49.63
C GLY A 15 -11.76 8.10 -48.21
N LEU A 16 -12.20 8.79 -47.17
CA LEU A 16 -11.97 8.50 -45.75
C LEU A 16 -12.38 7.09 -45.29
N PRO A 17 -13.52 6.49 -45.73
CA PRO A 17 -13.85 5.10 -45.41
C PRO A 17 -12.80 4.13 -45.95
N TYR A 18 -12.26 4.40 -47.14
CA TYR A 18 -11.21 3.58 -47.75
C TYR A 18 -9.88 3.76 -47.02
N TYR A 19 -9.55 4.99 -46.62
CA TYR A 19 -8.38 5.23 -45.78
C TYR A 19 -8.51 4.54 -44.43
N LEU A 20 -9.66 4.61 -43.74
CA LEU A 20 -9.90 3.88 -42.49
C LEU A 20 -9.83 2.36 -42.67
N LEU A 21 -10.39 1.81 -43.76
CA LEU A 21 -10.31 0.38 -44.08
C LEU A 21 -8.87 -0.11 -44.29
N ILE A 22 -7.95 0.78 -44.71
CA ILE A 22 -6.54 0.44 -44.93
C ILE A 22 -5.71 0.76 -43.69
N THR A 23 -5.90 1.91 -43.05
CA THR A 23 -5.09 2.36 -41.92
C THR A 23 -5.44 1.65 -40.63
N LEU A 24 -6.70 1.29 -40.39
CA LEU A 24 -7.12 0.64 -39.16
C LEU A 24 -6.55 -0.78 -39.02
N PRO A 25 -6.57 -1.65 -40.07
CA PRO A 25 -5.87 -2.94 -39.99
C PRO A 25 -4.36 -2.80 -39.83
N ILE A 26 -3.74 -1.82 -40.51
CA ILE A 26 -2.30 -1.55 -40.36
C ILE A 26 -1.99 -1.11 -38.93
N LEU A 27 -2.80 -0.23 -38.34
CA LEU A 27 -2.66 0.21 -36.95
C LEU A 27 -2.86 -0.96 -35.97
N ILE A 28 -3.81 -1.85 -36.22
CA ILE A 28 -4.04 -3.04 -35.38
C ILE A 28 -2.86 -4.02 -35.50
N LEU A 29 -2.35 -4.27 -36.72
CA LEU A 29 -1.19 -5.13 -36.99
C LEU A 29 0.11 -4.57 -36.40
N CYS A 30 0.28 -3.25 -36.43
CA CYS A 30 1.40 -2.54 -35.81
C CYS A 30 1.23 -2.39 -34.30
N SER A 31 0.02 -2.53 -33.75
CA SER A 31 -0.18 -2.52 -32.31
C SER A 31 0.37 -3.79 -31.69
N SER A 32 1.15 -3.63 -30.62
CA SER A 32 1.73 -4.75 -29.90
C SER A 32 0.64 -5.44 -29.07
N ASN A 33 -0.07 -6.38 -29.70
CA ASN A 33 -0.90 -7.41 -29.06
C ASN A 33 -2.14 -6.92 -28.25
N PRO A 34 -3.24 -6.53 -28.90
CA PRO A 34 -4.41 -5.94 -28.23
C PRO A 34 -5.27 -6.91 -27.40
N VAL A 35 -5.12 -8.22 -27.56
CA VAL A 35 -6.07 -9.24 -27.05
C VAL A 35 -5.74 -9.74 -25.62
N LEU A 36 -4.51 -9.53 -25.13
CA LEU A 36 -4.05 -9.98 -23.80
C LEU A 36 -3.79 -8.84 -22.81
N ALA A 37 -4.11 -7.59 -23.17
CA ALA A 37 -3.67 -6.39 -22.45
C ALA A 37 -4.44 -6.12 -21.14
N ALA A 38 -5.54 -6.82 -20.86
CA ALA A 38 -6.31 -6.67 -19.62
C ALA A 38 -5.93 -7.74 -18.60
N SER A 39 -5.32 -7.32 -17.49
CA SER A 39 -5.00 -8.19 -16.36
C SER A 39 -5.87 -7.83 -15.15
N GLU A 40 -6.69 -8.78 -14.72
CA GLU A 40 -7.48 -8.68 -13.50
C GLU A 40 -6.82 -9.51 -12.38
N PHE A 41 -6.62 -8.90 -11.22
CA PHE A 41 -6.11 -9.57 -10.03
C PHE A 41 -6.62 -8.89 -8.76
N GLY A 42 -6.66 -9.66 -7.67
CA GLY A 42 -7.07 -9.17 -6.36
C GLY A 42 -6.08 -8.14 -5.78
N VAL A 43 -6.63 -7.06 -5.24
CA VAL A 43 -5.90 -6.03 -4.50
C VAL A 43 -6.54 -5.82 -3.14
N GLN A 44 -5.71 -5.50 -2.15
CA GLN A 44 -6.14 -5.11 -0.82
C GLN A 44 -5.99 -3.61 -0.68
N ARG A 45 -7.06 -2.91 -0.32
CA ARG A 45 -6.98 -1.48 0.01
C ARG A 45 -6.27 -1.30 1.35
N MET A 46 -5.51 -0.22 1.47
CA MET A 46 -4.97 0.19 2.77
C MET A 46 -6.08 0.37 3.80
N ALA A 47 -5.81 -0.04 5.03
CA ALA A 47 -6.76 0.12 6.14
C ALA A 47 -7.04 1.60 6.42
N GLN A 48 -8.20 1.85 7.02
CA GLN A 48 -8.63 3.16 7.48
C GLN A 48 -9.22 3.03 8.88
N PHE A 49 -8.82 3.89 9.80
CA PHE A 49 -9.33 3.91 11.16
C PHE A 49 -9.19 5.30 11.77
N ASP A 50 -10.06 5.62 12.72
CA ASP A 50 -10.00 6.89 13.43
C ASP A 50 -9.60 6.63 14.89
N VAL A 51 -8.58 7.34 15.38
CA VAL A 51 -8.18 7.31 16.79
C VAL A 51 -8.53 8.66 17.41
N HIS A 52 -9.45 8.66 18.38
CA HIS A 52 -9.94 9.89 19.03
C HIS A 52 -10.42 10.97 18.04
N GLY A 53 -10.96 10.58 16.88
CA GLY A 53 -11.42 11.50 15.83
C GLY A 53 -10.36 11.93 14.82
N THR A 54 -9.10 11.55 15.02
CA THR A 54 -8.02 11.74 14.04
C THR A 54 -8.01 10.58 13.04
N PRO A 55 -8.14 10.83 11.73
CA PRO A 55 -8.11 9.78 10.71
C PRO A 55 -6.70 9.28 10.41
N TYR A 56 -6.59 7.98 10.18
CA TYR A 56 -5.37 7.29 9.77
C TYR A 56 -5.62 6.38 8.57
N GLY A 57 -4.59 6.22 7.73
CA GLY A 57 -4.66 5.41 6.53
C GLY A 57 -5.45 6.08 5.40
N CYS A 58 -6.10 5.29 4.55
CA CYS A 58 -6.63 5.77 3.27
C CYS A 58 -8.16 5.67 3.17
N ARG A 59 -8.84 6.80 2.95
CA ARG A 59 -10.30 6.86 2.74
C ARG A 59 -10.74 6.78 1.27
N ALA A 60 -9.86 7.16 0.34
CA ALA A 60 -10.14 7.06 -1.09
C ALA A 60 -10.14 5.59 -1.56
N SER A 61 -10.92 5.29 -2.60
CA SER A 61 -11.13 3.92 -3.09
C SER A 61 -11.35 3.77 -4.60
N ALA A 62 -11.50 4.87 -5.34
CA ALA A 62 -11.66 4.78 -6.79
C ALA A 62 -10.31 5.03 -7.45
N LEU A 63 -9.94 4.18 -8.40
CA LEU A 63 -8.80 4.40 -9.29
C LEU A 63 -9.26 4.29 -10.73
N ASN A 64 -8.88 5.28 -11.54
CA ASN A 64 -9.00 5.22 -12.98
C ASN A 64 -7.92 6.13 -13.58
N LEU A 65 -6.68 5.67 -13.52
CA LEU A 65 -5.50 6.50 -13.82
C LEU A 65 -4.46 5.70 -14.59
N GLU A 66 -3.65 6.40 -15.38
CA GLU A 66 -2.50 5.81 -16.06
C GLU A 66 -1.42 5.43 -15.04
N ALA A 67 -0.88 4.22 -15.16
CA ALA A 67 0.17 3.71 -14.31
C ALA A 67 1.53 4.29 -14.73
N LYS A 68 2.30 4.76 -13.74
CA LYS A 68 3.68 5.25 -13.92
C LYS A 68 4.60 4.61 -12.88
N SER A 69 5.88 4.53 -13.22
CA SER A 69 6.93 4.10 -12.28
C SER A 69 7.23 5.20 -11.27
N LEU A 70 8.01 4.87 -10.23
CA LEU A 70 8.47 5.81 -9.20
C LEU A 70 9.20 7.04 -9.75
N TYR A 71 9.74 6.97 -10.97
CA TYR A 71 10.66 7.96 -11.53
C TYR A 71 10.10 8.78 -12.69
N THR A 72 8.90 8.45 -13.19
CA THR A 72 8.36 9.04 -14.44
C THR A 72 7.15 9.93 -14.28
N TRP A 73 6.65 10.04 -13.06
CA TRP A 73 5.43 10.76 -12.79
C TRP A 73 5.74 12.23 -12.44
N GLN A 74 4.85 13.12 -12.84
CA GLN A 74 4.98 14.57 -12.56
C GLN A 74 3.65 15.23 -12.19
N THR A 75 2.54 14.51 -12.32
CA THR A 75 1.19 15.07 -12.16
C THR A 75 0.31 14.15 -11.34
N SER A 76 -0.77 14.72 -10.79
CA SER A 76 -1.82 14.02 -10.04
C SER A 76 -2.71 13.12 -10.88
N ARG A 77 -2.48 13.03 -12.19
CA ARG A 77 -3.26 12.16 -13.10
C ARG A 77 -2.68 10.75 -13.24
N HIS A 78 -1.62 10.44 -12.50
CA HIS A 78 -0.96 9.15 -12.56
C HIS A 78 -1.16 8.35 -11.29
N CYS A 79 -1.33 7.04 -11.45
CA CYS A 79 -1.21 6.06 -10.39
C CYS A 79 0.22 5.51 -10.37
N ILE A 80 0.88 5.59 -9.22
CA ILE A 80 2.25 5.12 -9.09
C ILE A 80 2.22 3.64 -8.76
N VAL A 81 2.99 2.85 -9.50
CA VAL A 81 3.14 1.41 -9.28
C VAL A 81 4.57 1.13 -8.89
N ALA A 82 4.75 0.48 -7.74
CA ALA A 82 6.07 0.27 -7.15
C ALA A 82 6.16 -1.03 -6.37
N ARG A 83 7.37 -1.58 -6.27
CA ARG A 83 7.68 -2.60 -5.25
C ARG A 83 7.83 -1.91 -3.91
N PHE A 84 7.36 -2.53 -2.84
CA PHE A 84 7.44 -1.95 -1.49
C PHE A 84 8.89 -1.61 -1.10
N GLN A 85 9.83 -2.50 -1.45
CA GLN A 85 11.27 -2.34 -1.16
C GLN A 85 11.97 -1.23 -1.95
N ASP A 86 11.45 -0.84 -3.11
CA ASP A 86 12.09 0.16 -3.98
C ASP A 86 11.74 1.60 -3.59
N MET A 87 10.68 1.76 -2.80
CA MET A 87 10.14 3.08 -2.45
C MET A 87 10.81 3.61 -1.19
N THR A 88 11.24 4.87 -1.23
CA THR A 88 11.75 5.57 -0.04
C THR A 88 10.64 6.33 0.70
N ILE A 89 10.90 6.71 1.95
CA ILE A 89 9.96 7.52 2.75
C ILE A 89 9.70 8.88 2.08
N ASP A 90 10.72 9.50 1.50
CA ASP A 90 10.58 10.80 0.83
C ASP A 90 9.80 10.67 -0.48
N GLN A 91 10.04 9.61 -1.26
CA GLN A 91 9.20 9.29 -2.42
C GLN A 91 7.75 9.07 -2.01
N PHE A 92 7.50 8.30 -0.94
CA PHE A 92 6.14 8.10 -0.43
C PHE A 92 5.48 9.42 -0.01
N ARG A 93 6.20 10.31 0.69
CA ARG A 93 5.69 11.66 1.05
C ARG A 93 5.32 12.47 -0.18
N GLU A 94 6.14 12.42 -1.22
CA GLU A 94 5.87 13.13 -2.47
C GLU A 94 4.65 12.55 -3.20
N ILE A 95 4.58 11.22 -3.31
CA ILE A 95 3.47 10.50 -3.94
C ILE A 95 2.17 10.82 -3.21
N ARG A 96 2.16 10.74 -1.88
CA ARG A 96 1.00 11.10 -1.05
C ARG A 96 0.50 12.52 -1.35
N ALA A 97 1.41 13.47 -1.54
CA ALA A 97 1.07 14.87 -1.74
C ALA A 97 0.61 15.19 -3.16
N LYS A 98 1.14 14.50 -4.17
CA LYS A 98 1.02 14.92 -5.58
C LYS A 98 0.43 13.89 -6.54
N ALA A 99 0.48 12.60 -6.25
CA ALA A 99 -0.02 11.57 -7.16
C ALA A 99 -1.55 11.43 -7.09
N GLY A 100 -2.13 10.71 -8.06
CA GLY A 100 -3.56 10.38 -8.04
C GLY A 100 -3.87 9.06 -7.34
N GLY A 101 -2.86 8.24 -7.08
CA GLY A 101 -3.02 6.94 -6.44
C GLY A 101 -1.71 6.15 -6.36
N LEU A 102 -1.70 5.10 -5.55
CA LEU A 102 -0.52 4.27 -5.31
C LEU A 102 -0.90 2.79 -5.22
N VAL A 103 -0.23 1.96 -6.01
CA VAL A 103 -0.37 0.50 -6.01
C VAL A 103 0.98 -0.12 -5.70
N ILE A 104 1.06 -0.85 -4.61
CA ILE A 104 2.32 -1.39 -4.10
C ILE A 104 2.32 -2.91 -4.20
N ARG A 105 3.37 -3.45 -4.84
CA ARG A 105 3.67 -4.87 -4.84
C ARG A 105 4.33 -5.25 -3.52
N LEU A 106 3.67 -6.10 -2.76
CA LEU A 106 4.21 -6.70 -1.53
C LEU A 106 5.22 -7.81 -1.88
N PRO A 107 6.27 -8.01 -1.06
CA PRO A 107 7.16 -9.14 -1.19
C PRO A 107 6.40 -10.47 -1.12
N GLU A 108 6.81 -11.45 -1.93
CA GLU A 108 6.20 -12.79 -1.92
C GLU A 108 6.52 -13.55 -0.63
N ASP A 109 7.79 -13.52 -0.23
CA ASP A 109 8.27 -14.17 0.97
C ASP A 109 9.03 -13.17 1.84
N THR A 110 8.40 -12.77 2.95
CA THR A 110 9.04 -11.89 3.94
C THR A 110 10.20 -12.56 4.66
N ALA A 111 10.27 -13.90 4.70
CA ALA A 111 11.36 -14.60 5.36
C ALA A 111 12.69 -14.45 4.59
N GLN A 112 12.62 -14.44 3.25
CA GLN A 112 13.78 -14.37 2.35
C GLN A 112 14.42 -12.97 2.29
N LEU A 113 13.75 -11.94 2.78
CA LEU A 113 14.29 -10.59 2.81
C LEU A 113 15.49 -10.48 3.77
N SER A 114 16.48 -9.69 3.35
CA SER A 114 17.60 -9.31 4.20
C SER A 114 17.14 -8.50 5.42
N LEU A 115 17.99 -8.41 6.44
CA LEU A 115 17.68 -7.62 7.64
C LEU A 115 17.47 -6.13 7.29
N GLU A 116 18.28 -5.60 6.37
CA GLU A 116 18.19 -4.21 5.91
C GLU A 116 16.88 -3.94 5.18
N GLU A 117 16.47 -4.83 4.28
CA GLU A 117 15.18 -4.72 3.59
C GLU A 117 13.99 -4.80 4.55
N LYS A 118 14.04 -5.70 5.54
CA LYS A 118 13.01 -5.80 6.58
C LYS A 118 12.89 -4.51 7.38
N GLN A 119 14.01 -3.93 7.79
CA GLN A 119 14.04 -2.66 8.52
C GLN A 119 13.51 -1.50 7.65
N HIS A 120 13.91 -1.44 6.38
CA HIS A 120 13.43 -0.44 5.43
C HIS A 120 11.91 -0.51 5.24
N ILE A 121 11.38 -1.72 5.00
CA ILE A 121 9.94 -1.96 4.87
C ILE A 121 9.21 -1.54 6.14
N HIS A 122 9.73 -1.89 7.31
CA HIS A 122 9.13 -1.54 8.60
C HIS A 122 9.05 -0.02 8.81
N LEU A 123 10.14 0.71 8.51
CA LEU A 123 10.16 2.17 8.61
C LEU A 123 9.18 2.84 7.64
N LEU A 124 9.08 2.31 6.43
CA LEU A 124 8.13 2.80 5.44
C LEU A 124 6.68 2.53 5.86
N GLU A 125 6.40 1.33 6.37
CA GLU A 125 5.10 0.96 6.92
C GLU A 125 4.68 1.89 8.07
N GLN A 126 5.59 2.16 9.02
CA GLN A 126 5.35 3.13 10.09
C GLN A 126 5.02 4.52 9.52
N ALA A 127 5.78 5.00 8.53
CA ALA A 127 5.55 6.30 7.91
C ALA A 127 4.19 6.39 7.17
N MET A 128 3.74 5.28 6.58
CA MET A 128 2.43 5.16 5.94
C MET A 128 1.29 5.16 6.97
N MET A 129 1.47 4.48 8.10
CA MET A 129 0.46 4.35 9.15
C MET A 129 0.36 5.56 10.07
N ALA A 130 1.36 6.45 10.07
CA ALA A 130 1.44 7.59 11.00
C ALA A 130 0.45 8.74 10.71
N GLN A 131 -0.18 8.79 9.53
CA GLN A 131 -1.05 9.92 9.16
C GLN A 131 -2.14 9.51 8.16
N GLU A 132 -3.10 10.42 7.95
CA GLU A 132 -4.10 10.28 6.89
C GLU A 132 -3.45 10.38 5.51
N ILE A 133 -3.92 9.55 4.58
CA ILE A 133 -3.53 9.50 3.19
C ILE A 133 -4.75 9.84 2.33
N SER A 134 -4.64 10.92 1.57
CA SER A 134 -5.70 11.46 0.72
C SER A 134 -5.90 10.68 -0.59
N ILE A 135 -4.88 9.95 -1.03
CA ILE A 135 -4.89 9.20 -2.29
C ILE A 135 -5.26 7.72 -2.05
N PRO A 136 -5.91 7.05 -3.00
CA PRO A 136 -6.16 5.61 -2.93
C PRO A 136 -4.84 4.83 -2.89
N VAL A 137 -4.65 3.99 -1.87
CA VAL A 137 -3.49 3.10 -1.71
C VAL A 137 -3.94 1.65 -1.72
N TYR A 138 -3.33 0.84 -2.58
CA TYR A 138 -3.60 -0.59 -2.71
C TYR A 138 -2.32 -1.42 -2.62
N PHE A 139 -2.48 -2.65 -2.15
CA PHE A 139 -1.44 -3.65 -2.03
C PHE A 139 -1.82 -4.90 -2.82
N SER A 140 -0.86 -5.52 -3.48
CA SER A 140 -1.03 -6.83 -4.09
C SER A 140 0.21 -7.70 -3.92
N ARG A 141 -0.02 -9.01 -3.72
CA ARG A 141 1.03 -10.04 -3.77
C ARG A 141 1.09 -10.73 -5.14
N ASN A 142 0.29 -10.29 -6.10
CA ASN A 142 0.22 -10.96 -7.39
C ASN A 142 1.51 -10.72 -8.20
N PRO A 143 2.17 -11.76 -8.74
CA PRO A 143 3.42 -11.62 -9.49
C PRO A 143 3.25 -10.81 -10.79
N LYS A 144 2.04 -10.78 -11.38
CA LYS A 144 1.75 -9.96 -12.57
C LYS A 144 2.01 -8.48 -12.35
N LEU A 145 1.85 -7.99 -11.11
CA LEU A 145 2.15 -6.60 -10.79
C LEU A 145 3.64 -6.30 -10.95
N ASP A 146 4.53 -7.28 -10.71
CA ASP A 146 5.96 -7.12 -10.93
C ASP A 146 6.30 -7.04 -12.43
N GLU A 147 5.64 -7.85 -13.27
CA GLU A 147 5.76 -7.76 -14.73
C GLU A 147 5.39 -6.36 -15.21
N ILE A 148 4.25 -5.82 -14.76
CA ILE A 148 3.79 -4.46 -15.08
C ILE A 148 4.80 -3.40 -14.63
N ILE A 149 5.33 -3.52 -13.40
CA ILE A 149 6.36 -2.59 -12.89
C ILE A 149 7.61 -2.63 -13.77
N ASN A 150 8.07 -3.81 -14.13
CA ASN A 150 9.25 -3.99 -14.97
C ASN A 150 9.02 -3.42 -16.37
N ASP A 151 7.85 -3.61 -16.96
CA ASP A 151 7.51 -3.09 -18.29
C ASP A 151 7.46 -1.57 -18.31
N ILE A 152 6.74 -0.94 -17.38
CA ILE A 152 6.66 0.53 -17.25
C ILE A 152 8.06 1.12 -17.03
N THR A 153 8.90 0.45 -16.22
CA THR A 153 10.26 0.92 -15.93
C THR A 153 11.18 0.75 -17.14
N LYS A 154 11.09 -0.34 -17.90
CA LYS A 154 11.90 -0.58 -19.11
C LYS A 154 11.57 0.41 -20.22
N THR A 155 10.28 0.63 -20.51
CA THR A 155 9.86 1.63 -21.51
C THR A 155 10.45 3.01 -21.19
N THR A 156 10.51 3.36 -19.91
CA THR A 156 11.16 4.59 -19.45
C THR A 156 12.66 4.64 -19.75
N THR A 157 13.39 3.57 -19.43
CA THR A 157 14.85 3.55 -19.64
C THR A 157 15.22 3.68 -21.10
N VAL A 158 14.45 3.09 -22.02
CA VAL A 158 14.68 3.23 -23.47
C VAL A 158 14.49 4.70 -23.89
N SER A 159 13.42 5.36 -23.42
CA SER A 159 13.18 6.78 -23.70
C SER A 159 14.19 7.73 -23.03
N ALA A 160 14.74 7.36 -21.88
CA ALA A 160 15.75 8.16 -21.17
C ALA A 160 17.17 7.98 -21.74
N GLN A 161 17.50 6.79 -22.24
CA GLN A 161 18.81 6.49 -22.81
C GLN A 161 18.97 7.11 -24.20
N GLN A 162 17.89 7.23 -24.98
CA GLN A 162 17.90 8.01 -26.24
C GLN A 162 18.19 9.51 -26.00
N LYS A 163 17.66 10.09 -24.91
CA LYS A 163 17.96 11.48 -24.51
C LYS A 163 19.43 11.75 -24.14
N SER A 164 20.22 10.71 -23.85
CA SER A 164 21.64 10.85 -23.45
C SER A 164 22.63 10.84 -24.63
N SER A 165 22.18 10.41 -25.81
CA SER A 165 22.93 10.57 -27.06
C SER A 165 22.66 11.95 -27.66
N GLN A 166 23.71 12.78 -27.76
CA GLN A 166 23.71 14.12 -28.39
C GLN A 166 23.46 14.08 -29.92
N GLN A 167 22.40 13.41 -30.38
CA GLN A 167 21.92 13.50 -31.76
C GLN A 167 20.48 13.99 -31.73
N ARG A 168 20.23 15.11 -32.43
CA ARG A 168 18.93 15.77 -32.54
C ARG A 168 17.84 14.73 -32.84
N GLU A 169 17.01 14.42 -31.85
CA GLU A 169 15.86 13.55 -32.04
C GLU A 169 14.86 14.25 -32.95
N SER A 170 14.44 13.56 -34.01
CA SER A 170 13.42 14.07 -34.92
C SER A 170 12.06 13.91 -34.23
N ALA A 171 11.12 14.84 -34.42
CA ALA A 171 9.77 14.73 -33.85
C ALA A 171 9.09 13.37 -34.14
N ILE A 172 9.50 12.71 -35.23
CA ILE A 172 9.07 11.36 -35.61
C ILE A 172 9.60 10.28 -34.64
N SER A 173 10.82 10.39 -34.09
CA SER A 173 11.33 9.42 -33.10
C SER A 173 10.65 9.56 -31.75
N GLU A 174 10.29 10.78 -31.33
CA GLU A 174 9.48 11.00 -30.12
C GLU A 174 8.05 10.47 -30.30
N ILE A 175 7.45 10.68 -31.48
CA ILE A 175 6.13 10.13 -31.82
C ILE A 175 6.18 8.60 -31.88
N LEU A 176 7.20 8.00 -32.51
CA LEU A 176 7.38 6.54 -32.54
C LEU A 176 7.60 5.96 -31.13
N GLY A 177 8.37 6.65 -30.28
CA GLY A 177 8.57 6.29 -28.88
C GLY A 177 7.30 6.40 -28.04
N SER A 178 6.39 7.31 -28.41
CA SER A 178 5.07 7.45 -27.77
C SER A 178 4.08 6.38 -28.26
N ILE A 179 4.17 5.95 -29.52
CA ILE A 179 3.32 4.89 -30.10
C ILE A 179 3.71 3.50 -29.56
N SER A 180 4.97 3.28 -29.20
CA SER A 180 5.46 2.03 -28.63
C SER A 180 5.44 1.99 -27.09
N ALA A 181 5.05 3.09 -26.44
CA ALA A 181 4.92 3.12 -24.99
C ALA A 181 3.66 2.36 -24.55
N ASN A 182 3.85 1.18 -23.95
CA ASN A 182 2.77 0.45 -23.30
C ASN A 182 2.24 1.26 -22.10
N GLY A 183 1.18 2.03 -22.33
CA GLY A 183 0.45 2.75 -21.30
C GLY A 183 -0.46 1.78 -20.55
N TYR A 184 -0.11 1.43 -19.32
CA TYR A 184 -1.00 0.66 -18.45
C TYR A 184 -2.01 1.61 -17.80
N GLN A 185 -3.27 1.20 -17.72
CA GLN A 185 -4.31 1.93 -17.00
C GLN A 185 -4.81 1.07 -15.85
N ILE A 186 -4.82 1.65 -14.64
CA ILE A 186 -5.30 0.96 -13.44
C ILE A 186 -6.72 1.43 -13.15
N VAL A 187 -7.63 0.47 -13.12
CA VAL A 187 -9.04 0.69 -12.84
C VAL A 187 -9.42 -0.12 -11.60
N VAL A 188 -9.87 0.57 -10.56
CA VAL A 188 -10.47 -0.04 -9.37
C VAL A 188 -11.81 0.62 -9.12
N SER A 189 -12.87 -0.14 -9.30
CA SER A 189 -14.25 0.26 -9.01
C SER A 189 -14.51 0.11 -7.51
N GLY A 190 -14.27 1.16 -6.74
CA GLY A 190 -14.42 1.12 -5.28
C GLY A 190 -15.86 1.35 -4.81
N THR A 191 -16.36 0.47 -3.93
CA THR A 191 -17.42 0.83 -2.98
C THR A 191 -16.79 1.55 -1.79
N SER A 192 -17.34 2.70 -1.39
CA SER A 192 -16.88 3.40 -0.18
C SER A 192 -17.17 2.54 1.04
N HIS A 193 -16.15 2.11 1.76
CA HIS A 193 -16.32 1.34 3.00
C HIS A 193 -16.49 2.29 4.17
N ASN A 194 -17.42 1.99 5.08
CA ASN A 194 -17.65 2.80 6.27
C ASN A 194 -16.39 2.81 7.16
N PRO A 195 -15.90 3.99 7.58
CA PRO A 195 -14.76 4.08 8.49
C PRO A 195 -15.11 3.45 9.83
N ASN A 196 -14.15 2.69 10.40
CA ASN A 196 -14.29 2.18 11.76
C ASN A 196 -14.09 3.34 12.74
N LYS A 197 -15.20 3.97 13.14
CA LYS A 197 -15.23 5.15 14.03
C LYS A 197 -14.91 4.82 15.49
N GLN A 198 -14.86 3.54 15.86
CA GLN A 198 -14.62 3.09 17.24
C GLN A 198 -13.74 1.84 17.23
N SER A 199 -12.50 1.99 16.76
CA SER A 199 -11.50 0.95 16.95
C SER A 199 -11.20 0.83 18.44
N LYS A 200 -11.73 -0.21 19.10
CA LYS A 200 -11.35 -0.55 20.47
C LYS A 200 -10.03 -1.30 20.39
N ILE A 201 -8.96 -0.68 20.89
CA ILE A 201 -7.66 -1.35 21.02
C ILE A 201 -7.77 -2.34 22.20
N PRO A 202 -7.63 -3.65 21.98
CA PRO A 202 -7.75 -4.63 23.05
C PRO A 202 -6.52 -4.54 23.96
N ILE A 203 -6.73 -4.22 25.24
CA ILE A 203 -5.69 -4.25 26.27
C ILE A 203 -5.94 -5.47 27.15
N ILE A 204 -4.93 -6.33 27.27
CA ILE A 204 -4.97 -7.47 28.20
C ILE A 204 -4.23 -7.03 29.47
N GLN A 205 -4.91 -7.11 30.60
CA GLN A 205 -4.33 -6.82 31.90
C GLN A 205 -4.50 -8.00 32.85
N GLY A 206 -3.46 -8.29 33.63
CA GLY A 206 -3.47 -9.29 34.68
C GLY A 206 -2.71 -8.79 35.90
N GLU A 207 -3.26 -8.99 37.08
CA GLU A 207 -2.58 -8.66 38.34
C GLU A 207 -2.38 -9.93 39.15
N LEU A 208 -1.18 -10.13 39.70
CA LEU A 208 -0.93 -11.22 40.64
C LEU A 208 -1.43 -10.83 42.02
N THR A 209 -2.50 -11.49 42.46
CA THR A 209 -3.04 -11.35 43.81
C THR A 209 -2.44 -12.40 44.76
N PRO A 210 -2.25 -12.09 46.06
CA PRO A 210 -1.75 -13.05 47.04
C PRO A 210 -2.59 -14.33 47.10
N SER A 211 -1.92 -15.48 47.00
CA SER A 211 -2.54 -16.80 47.15
C SER A 211 -2.75 -17.10 48.63
N GLY A 212 -3.81 -16.53 49.19
CA GLY A 212 -4.08 -16.63 50.63
C GLY A 212 -5.03 -15.58 51.20
N ALA A 213 -6.08 -15.17 50.49
CA ALA A 213 -7.16 -14.40 51.12
C ALA A 213 -8.46 -14.58 50.36
N GLY A 214 -9.28 -15.52 50.82
CA GLY A 214 -10.71 -15.37 50.66
C GLY A 214 -11.11 -14.00 51.24
N LYS A 215 -11.64 -13.12 50.38
CA LYS A 215 -12.47 -11.98 50.76
C LYS A 215 -12.00 -11.15 51.97
N LEU A 216 -10.76 -10.68 52.00
CA LEU A 216 -10.47 -9.45 52.71
C LEU A 216 -9.59 -8.58 51.83
N LYS A 217 -10.24 -7.66 51.10
CA LYS A 217 -9.60 -6.41 50.71
C LYS A 217 -9.30 -5.66 52.00
N THR A 218 -8.22 -6.02 52.69
CA THR A 218 -7.69 -5.18 53.75
C THR A 218 -7.16 -3.92 53.10
N ASP A 219 -7.49 -2.78 53.69
CA ASP A 219 -7.12 -1.41 53.32
C ASP A 219 -5.59 -1.17 53.22
N GLY A 220 -4.77 -2.21 53.41
CA GLY A 220 -3.31 -2.22 53.33
C GLY A 220 -2.73 -2.73 52.00
N ASP A 221 -3.48 -3.46 51.17
CA ASP A 221 -3.00 -3.96 49.86
C ASP A 221 -2.79 -2.79 48.86
N SER A 222 -3.45 -1.67 49.11
CA SER A 222 -3.25 -0.39 48.41
C SER A 222 -1.91 0.29 48.73
N LYS A 223 -1.18 -0.11 49.78
CA LYS A 223 0.07 0.57 50.21
C LYS A 223 1.34 -0.05 49.64
N LEU A 224 1.27 -1.22 49.01
CA LEU A 224 2.44 -1.85 48.40
C LEU A 224 2.79 -1.16 47.06
N PRO A 225 4.08 -0.90 46.77
CA PRO A 225 4.47 -0.37 45.48
C PRO A 225 4.07 -1.32 44.34
N LEU A 226 3.48 -0.75 43.29
CA LEU A 226 3.05 -1.45 42.09
C LEU A 226 4.14 -1.39 41.02
N ILE A 227 4.54 -2.56 40.52
CA ILE A 227 5.42 -2.70 39.37
C ILE A 227 4.58 -3.17 38.19
N ILE A 228 4.61 -2.42 37.10
CA ILE A 228 3.88 -2.75 35.86
C ILE A 228 4.90 -3.25 34.84
N LEU A 229 4.65 -4.44 34.31
CA LEU A 229 5.39 -5.05 33.21
C LEU A 229 4.54 -4.96 31.95
N THR A 230 5.06 -4.30 30.92
CA THR A 230 4.33 -4.02 29.68
C THR A 230 4.94 -4.75 28.49
N ALA A 231 4.13 -5.26 27.57
CA ALA A 231 4.54 -5.75 26.25
C ALA A 231 3.66 -5.14 25.16
N HIS A 232 4.19 -5.02 23.95
CA HIS A 232 3.52 -4.42 22.81
C HIS A 232 2.93 -5.51 21.91
N LEU A 233 1.63 -5.46 21.64
CA LEU A 233 0.95 -6.41 20.77
C LEU A 233 0.65 -5.78 19.42
N ASP A 234 1.49 -6.10 18.44
CA ASP A 234 1.22 -5.79 17.05
C ASP A 234 0.11 -6.73 16.54
N THR A 235 -1.08 -6.17 16.34
CA THR A 235 -2.26 -6.89 15.81
C THR A 235 -2.53 -6.62 14.34
N PHE A 236 -1.96 -5.56 13.79
CA PHE A 236 -2.19 -5.11 12.43
C PHE A 236 -0.92 -4.53 11.81
N GLY A 237 -0.70 -4.88 10.54
CA GLY A 237 0.32 -4.28 9.67
C GLY A 237 -0.22 -4.13 8.25
N LEU A 238 0.42 -3.28 7.45
CA LEU A 238 0.20 -3.18 6.01
C LEU A 238 0.61 -4.47 5.30
N VAL A 239 1.65 -5.14 5.81
CA VAL A 239 2.03 -6.47 5.36
C VAL A 239 1.29 -7.49 6.23
N ASN A 240 0.31 -8.21 5.68
CA ASN A 240 -0.39 -9.31 6.38
C ASN A 240 0.54 -10.53 6.57
N GLY A 241 1.66 -10.36 7.29
CA GLY A 241 2.59 -11.41 7.67
C GLY A 241 2.47 -11.73 9.17
N PRO A 242 3.14 -12.79 9.66
CA PRO A 242 3.25 -13.03 11.09
C PRO A 242 3.97 -11.86 11.76
N LEU A 243 3.25 -11.12 12.61
CA LEU A 243 3.82 -10.00 13.35
C LEU A 243 4.69 -10.55 14.49
N PRO A 244 5.92 -10.02 14.67
CA PRO A 244 6.88 -10.55 15.64
C PRO A 244 6.54 -10.12 17.08
N ASN A 245 5.49 -10.68 17.67
CA ASN A 245 5.07 -10.45 19.07
C ASN A 245 5.87 -11.32 20.07
N GLY A 246 7.20 -11.36 19.93
CA GLY A 246 8.07 -12.20 20.74
C GLY A 246 8.17 -11.73 22.21
N ASP A 247 8.04 -10.43 22.42
CA ASP A 247 7.97 -9.78 23.74
C ASP A 247 6.71 -10.20 24.52
N VAL A 248 5.56 -10.29 23.84
CA VAL A 248 4.30 -10.78 24.42
C VAL A 248 4.47 -12.23 24.88
N ALA A 249 5.10 -13.08 24.07
CA ALA A 249 5.37 -14.48 24.44
C ALA A 249 6.27 -14.58 25.69
N ALA A 250 7.32 -13.75 25.75
CA ALA A 250 8.20 -13.68 26.91
C ALA A 250 7.46 -13.19 28.17
N LEU A 251 6.61 -12.16 28.04
CA LEU A 251 5.81 -11.64 29.14
C LEU A 251 4.82 -12.68 29.67
N LEU A 252 4.13 -13.42 28.78
CA LEU A 252 3.21 -14.49 29.17
C LEU A 252 3.93 -15.64 29.90
N THR A 253 5.16 -15.93 29.50
CA THR A 253 6.01 -16.92 30.20
C THR A 253 6.40 -16.42 31.60
N LEU A 254 6.71 -15.13 31.74
CA LEU A 254 6.96 -14.52 33.05
C LEU A 254 5.71 -14.57 33.93
N VAL A 255 4.52 -14.30 33.39
CA VAL A 255 3.24 -14.42 34.12
C VAL A 255 3.09 -15.83 34.69
N GLU A 256 3.33 -16.87 33.87
CA GLU A 256 3.22 -18.26 34.33
C GLU A 256 4.24 -18.57 35.44
N LEU A 257 5.49 -18.11 35.29
CA LEU A 257 6.56 -18.37 36.24
C LEU A 257 6.30 -17.66 37.58
N PHE A 258 5.90 -16.39 37.53
CA PHE A 258 5.52 -15.65 38.73
C PHE A 258 4.24 -16.19 39.37
N SER A 259 3.27 -16.69 38.60
CA SER A 259 2.07 -17.32 39.15
C SER A 259 2.40 -18.56 39.99
N LYS A 260 3.44 -19.33 39.62
CA LYS A 260 3.90 -20.51 40.38
C LYS A 260 4.78 -20.12 41.57
N LEU A 261 5.60 -19.08 41.42
CA LEU A 261 6.55 -18.62 42.44
C LEU A 261 5.91 -17.72 43.51
N HIS A 262 4.72 -17.18 43.26
CA HIS A 262 4.13 -16.14 44.10
C HIS A 262 3.99 -16.59 45.57
N ALA A 263 4.77 -15.96 46.44
CA ALA A 263 4.77 -16.20 47.87
C ALA A 263 3.43 -15.81 48.50
N SER A 264 3.06 -16.43 49.64
CA SER A 264 1.84 -16.09 50.38
C SER A 264 1.80 -14.65 50.91
N ILE A 265 2.96 -13.96 51.00
CA ILE A 265 3.06 -12.54 51.42
C ILE A 265 4.00 -11.79 50.45
N PRO A 266 3.47 -11.10 49.42
CA PRO A 266 4.31 -10.34 48.50
C PRO A 266 4.75 -8.99 49.07
N LYS A 267 5.99 -8.57 48.76
CA LYS A 267 6.52 -7.23 49.09
C LYS A 267 6.14 -6.15 48.06
N TYR A 268 5.76 -6.57 46.86
CA TYR A 268 5.41 -5.71 45.73
C TYR A 268 4.19 -6.28 45.03
N ARG A 269 3.39 -5.41 44.43
CA ARG A 269 2.30 -5.83 43.53
C ARG A 269 2.83 -5.88 42.10
N LEU A 270 2.51 -6.95 41.38
CA LEU A 270 2.90 -7.14 39.99
C LEU A 270 1.67 -7.08 39.10
N MET A 271 1.68 -6.14 38.15
CA MET A 271 0.69 -6.02 37.09
C MET A 271 1.36 -6.24 35.74
N PHE A 272 0.69 -7.01 34.89
CA PHE A 272 1.10 -7.32 33.53
C PHE A 272 0.11 -6.68 32.59
N LEU A 273 0.61 -5.98 31.59
CA LEU A 273 -0.18 -5.26 30.61
C LEU A 273 0.35 -5.57 29.21
N ILE A 274 -0.55 -5.96 28.31
CA ILE A 274 -0.27 -6.17 26.89
C ILE A 274 -1.17 -5.19 26.15
N SER A 275 -0.58 -4.35 25.31
CA SER A 275 -1.26 -3.29 24.55
C SER A 275 -0.84 -3.27 23.11
#